data_AF-A0A7X7AK78-F1
#
_entry.id   AF-A0A7X7AK78-F1
#
_cell.length_a   1.000
_cell.length_b   1.000
_cell.length_c   1.000
_cell.angle_alpha   90.00
_cell.angle_beta   90.00
_cell.angle_gamma   90.00
#
_symmetry.space_group_name_H-M   'P 1'
#
loop_
_entity.id
_entity.type
_entity.pdbx_description
1 polymer ?
#
loop_
_entity_poly.entity_id
_entity_poly.type
_entity_poly.pdbx_seq_one_letter_code
_entity_poly.pdbx_strand_id
1 'polypeptide(L)' 'MKWFSLKGIVQEAKKVRWPRRNEIAKDSFTSIVFILIFAAFFVLSDLLITIALTAIGVLN' A
#
# COMPACT_ATOMS: atom_id res chain seq x y z
N MET A 1 -18.74 -26.31 -23.56
CA MET A 1 -18.19 -25.59 -22.38
C MET A 1 -16.86 -26.22 -21.91
N LYS A 2 -15.83 -26.33 -22.78
CA LYS A 2 -14.51 -26.92 -22.42
C LYS A 2 -13.36 -25.91 -22.35
N TRP A 3 -13.60 -24.64 -22.73
CA TRP A 3 -12.60 -23.56 -22.68
C TRP A 3 -12.28 -23.11 -21.25
N PHE A 4 -13.26 -23.14 -20.34
CA PHE A 4 -13.04 -22.90 -18.91
C PHE A 4 -12.66 -24.17 -18.14
N SER A 5 -11.78 -24.99 -18.69
CA SER A 5 -11.17 -26.05 -17.88
C SER A 5 -10.17 -25.41 -16.93
N LEU A 6 -10.28 -25.67 -15.62
CA LEU A 6 -9.26 -25.29 -14.62
C LEU A 6 -7.83 -25.69 -15.07
N LYS A 7 -7.70 -26.79 -15.83
CA LYS A 7 -6.42 -27.22 -16.41
C LYS A 7 -5.85 -26.22 -17.43
N GLY A 8 -6.70 -25.58 -18.24
CA GLY A 8 -6.29 -24.55 -19.20
C GLY A 8 -5.86 -23.25 -18.53
N ILE A 9 -6.58 -22.83 -17.48
CA ILE A 9 -6.22 -21.63 -16.69
C ILE A 9 -4.87 -21.82 -15.99
N VAL A 10 -4.64 -23.00 -15.41
CA VAL A 10 -3.35 -23.33 -14.77
C VAL A 10 -2.22 -23.41 -15.80
N GLN A 11 -2.47 -23.89 -17.02
CA GLN A 11 -1.47 -23.89 -18.09
C GLN A 11 -1.08 -22.48 -18.53
N GLU A 12 -2.05 -21.56 -18.66
CA GLU A 12 -1.76 -20.16 -18.99
C GLU A 12 -1.10 -19.42 -17.81
N ALA A 13 -1.53 -19.67 -16.57
CA ALA A 13 -0.92 -19.08 -15.38
C ALA A 13 0.55 -19.49 -15.21
N LYS A 14 0.96 -20.68 -15.66
CA LYS A 14 2.36 -21.10 -15.66
C LYS A 14 3.24 -20.37 -16.69
N LYS A 15 2.65 -19.83 -17.77
CA LYS A 15 3.38 -19.02 -18.76
C LYS A 15 3.66 -17.60 -18.25
N VAL A 16 2.86 -17.13 -17.28
CA VAL A 16 3.09 -15.85 -16.62
C VAL A 16 4.37 -15.92 -15.79
N ARG A 17 5.27 -14.96 -15.99
CA ARG A 17 6.48 -14.82 -15.16
C ARG A 17 6.09 -14.29 -13.79
N TRP A 18 5.85 -15.19 -12.85
CA TRP A 18 5.60 -14.81 -11.46
C TRP A 18 6.82 -14.14 -10.84
N PRO A 19 6.62 -13.09 -10.03
CA PRO A 19 7.71 -12.41 -9.37
C PRO A 19 8.44 -13.37 -8.43
N ARG A 20 9.77 -13.26 -8.39
CA ARG A 20 10.57 -14.08 -7.47
C ARG A 20 10.37 -13.57 -6.04
N ARG A 21 10.62 -14.42 -5.05
CA ARG A 21 10.48 -14.07 -3.62
C ARG A 21 11.17 -12.75 -3.24
N ASN A 22 12.34 -12.48 -3.83
CA ASN A 22 13.09 -11.24 -3.58
C ASN A 22 12.41 -10.00 -4.16
N GLU A 23 11.77 -10.12 -5.34
CA GLU A 23 11.02 -9.02 -5.97
C GLU A 23 9.78 -8.71 -5.14
N ILE A 24 9.05 -9.74 -4.70
CA ILE A 24 7.88 -9.59 -3.81
C ILE A 24 8.27 -8.89 -2.51
N ALA A 25 9.39 -9.29 -1.89
CA ALA A 25 9.85 -8.68 -0.65
C ALA A 25 10.25 -7.20 -0.85
N LYS A 26 10.93 -6.88 -1.96
CA LYS A 26 11.32 -5.50 -2.29
C LYS A 26 10.10 -4.62 -2.55
N ASP A 27 9.13 -5.11 -3.31
CA ASP A 27 7.92 -4.35 -3.65
C ASP A 27 7.05 -4.13 -2.41
N SER A 28 6.91 -5.15 -1.57
CA SER A 28 6.20 -5.06 -0.28
C SER A 28 6.91 -4.11 0.70
N PHE A 29 8.24 -4.15 0.75
CA PHE A 29 8.99 -3.22 1.59
C PHE A 29 8.82 -1.77 1.12
N THR A 30 8.86 -1.55 -0.20
CA THR A 30 8.68 -0.21 -0.79
C THR A 30 7.30 0.36 -0.45
N SER A 31 6.23 -0.46 -0.52
CA SER A 31 4.88 0.00 -0.18
C SER A 31 4.73 0.29 1.32
N ILE A 32 5.34 -0.51 2.19
CA ILE A 32 5.33 -0.25 3.65
C ILE A 32 6.05 1.07 3.96
N VAL A 33 7.22 1.32 3.39
CA VAL A 33 7.96 2.57 3.59
C VAL A 33 7.14 3.76 3.14
N PHE A 34 6.46 3.66 2.00
CA PHE A 34 5.57 4.70 1.51
C PHE A 34 4.43 5.00 2.50
N ILE A 35 3.76 3.95 3.01
CA ILE A 35 2.70 4.09 4.02
C ILE A 35 3.23 4.79 5.27
N LEU A 36 4.41 4.42 5.76
CA LEU A 36 4.99 5.02 6.97
C LEU A 36 5.30 6.52 6.79
N ILE A 37 5.77 6.92 5.61
CA ILE A 37 6.03 8.33 5.29
C ILE A 37 4.71 9.14 5.32
N PHE A 38 3.66 8.63 4.67
CA PHE A 38 2.36 9.30 4.68
C PHE A 38 1.72 9.32 6.07
N ALA A 39 1.85 8.24 6.84
CA ALA A 39 1.38 8.20 8.22
C ALA A 39 2.07 9.29 9.06
N ALA A 40 3.39 9.42 8.95
CA ALA A 40 4.14 10.48 9.64
C ALA A 40 3.70 11.87 9.18
N PHE A 41 3.53 12.08 7.87
CA PHE A 41 3.05 13.35 7.33
C PHE A 41 1.67 13.74 7.86
N PHE A 42 0.73 12.79 7.92
CA PHE A 42 -0.61 13.06 8.42
C PHE A 42 -0.61 13.35 9.92
N VAL A 43 0.15 12.61 10.72
CA VAL A 43 0.30 12.90 12.16
C VAL A 43 0.88 14.29 12.39
N LEU A 44 1.93 14.67 11.64
CA LEU A 44 2.50 16.01 11.74
C LEU A 44 1.50 17.09 11.31
N SER A 45 0.74 16.85 10.25
CA SER A 45 -0.28 17.79 9.78
C SER A 45 -1.38 17.97 10.82
N ASP A 46 -1.85 16.88 11.42
CA ASP A 46 -2.87 16.91 12.48
C ASP A 46 -2.39 17.68 13.71
N LEU A 47 -1.14 17.46 14.12
CA LEU A 47 -0.51 18.23 15.20
C LEU A 47 -0.41 19.73 14.87
N LEU A 48 0.04 20.07 13.67
CA LEU A 48 0.14 21.47 13.24
C LEU A 48 -1.23 22.16 13.20
N ILE A 49 -2.24 21.47 12.68
CA ILE A 49 -3.61 21.97 12.63
C ILE A 49 -4.17 22.14 14.04
N THR A 50 -3.96 21.16 14.93
CA THR A 50 -4.37 21.24 16.33
C THR A 50 -3.73 22.43 17.02
N ILE A 51 -2.41 22.62 16.88
CA ILE A 51 -1.69 23.78 17.44
C ILE A 51 -2.27 25.08 16.90
N ALA A 52 -2.50 25.18 15.59
CA ALA A 52 -3.06 26.38 14.97
C ALA A 52 -4.47 26.69 15.48
N LEU A 53 -5.33 25.68 15.60
CA LEU A 53 -6.71 25.84 16.10
C LEU A 53 -6.75 26.18 17.59
N THR A 54 -5.88 25.58 18.41
CA THR A 54 -5.72 25.92 19.82
C THR A 54 -5.20 27.35 19.98
N ALA A 55 -4.27 27.80 19.13
CA ALA A 55 -3.78 29.19 19.14
C ALA A 55 -4.86 30.21 18.78
N ILE A 56 -5.81 29.85 17.91
CA ILE A 56 -6.96 30.69 17.54
C ILE A 56 -8.09 30.61 18.59
N GLY A 57 -7.99 29.72 19.59
CA GLY A 57 -8.94 29.58 20.69
C GLY A 57 -10.22 28.82 20.34
N VAL A 58 -10.24 28.12 19.20
CA VAL A 58 -11.39 27.29 18.76
C VAL A 58 -11.40 25.94 19.47
N LEU A 59 -10.23 25.38 19.72
CA LEU A 59 -10.01 24.19 20.54
C LEU A 59 -9.55 24.68 21.92
N ASN A 60 -10.47 24.64 22.90
CA ASN A 60 -10.24 24.99 24.30
C ASN A 60 -10.22 23.72 25.14
#